data_AF-A0A2E1KCW8-F1
#
_entry.id   AF-A0A2E1KCW8-F1
#
_cell.length_a   1.000
_cell.length_b   1.000
_cell.length_c   1.000
_cell.angle_alpha   90.00
_cell.angle_beta   90.00
_cell.angle_gamma   90.00
#
_symmetry.space_group_name_H-M   'P 1'
#
loop_
_entity.id
_entity.type
_entity.pdbx_description
1 polymer ?
#
loop_
_entity_poly.entity_id
_entity_poly.type
_entity_poly.pdbx_seq_one_letter_code
_entity_poly.pdbx_strand_id
1 'polypeptide(L)'
;MLAGATAFPLLPVSRSFAQNSVNEIGDPQSCDYWRYCAMSGTLCTCCGGTYTSCPPGSEASPITWVGTCRNPVDGLDYLMSYNDCCGKSVCSRCGCHNTEGDRPVYFNSNSNTVLWCFGTENTSYHCTVSLILGTAD
;
A
#
# COMPACT_ATOMS: atom_id res chain seq x y z
N MET A 1 -29.31 -13.78 -34.98
CA MET A 1 -29.04 -13.62 -33.53
C MET A 1 -27.83 -12.72 -33.39
N LEU A 2 -27.97 -11.55 -32.77
CA LEU A 2 -26.81 -10.74 -32.37
C LEU A 2 -26.52 -11.07 -30.90
N ALA A 3 -25.42 -11.77 -30.65
CA ALA A 3 -24.89 -11.94 -29.30
C ALA A 3 -24.23 -10.61 -28.89
N GLY A 4 -24.92 -9.83 -28.05
CA GLY A 4 -24.36 -8.64 -27.45
C GLY A 4 -23.41 -9.03 -26.32
N ALA A 5 -22.11 -8.79 -26.50
CA ALA A 5 -21.15 -8.86 -25.41
C ALA A 5 -21.47 -7.71 -24.44
N THR A 6 -21.97 -8.04 -23.25
CA THR A 6 -22.09 -7.06 -22.18
C THR A 6 -20.69 -6.69 -21.71
N ALA A 7 -20.14 -5.62 -22.25
CA ALA A 7 -19.00 -4.94 -21.67
C ALA A 7 -19.47 -4.35 -20.33
N PHE A 8 -19.22 -5.07 -19.24
CA PHE A 8 -19.32 -4.48 -17.91
C PHE A 8 -18.37 -3.27 -17.88
N PRO A 9 -18.86 -2.06 -17.57
CA PRO A 9 -17.98 -0.92 -17.40
C PRO A 9 -17.08 -1.23 -16.20
N LEU A 10 -15.83 -1.61 -16.49
CA LEU A 10 -14.79 -1.64 -15.48
C LEU A 10 -14.57 -0.17 -15.11
N LEU A 11 -15.19 0.24 -13.99
CA LEU A 11 -14.79 1.48 -13.34
C LEU A 11 -13.26 1.43 -13.19
N PRO A 12 -12.55 2.56 -13.42
CA PRO A 12 -11.11 2.62 -13.27
C PRO A 12 -10.73 2.56 -11.79
N VAL A 13 -10.96 1.42 -11.16
CA VAL A 13 -10.44 1.07 -9.85
C VAL A 13 -9.12 0.37 -10.09
N SER A 14 -8.02 1.00 -9.68
CA SER A 14 -6.71 0.35 -9.73
C SER A 14 -6.75 -0.90 -8.87
N ARG A 15 -6.38 -2.05 -9.44
CA ARG A 15 -6.24 -3.31 -8.71
C ARG A 15 -4.88 -3.32 -8.03
N SER A 16 -4.72 -2.54 -6.96
CA SER A 16 -3.43 -2.39 -6.24
C SER A 16 -2.83 -3.72 -5.75
N PHE A 17 -3.68 -4.73 -5.54
CA PHE A 17 -3.28 -6.08 -5.09
C PHE A 17 -2.97 -7.05 -6.23
N ALA A 18 -3.25 -6.70 -7.50
CA ALA A 18 -2.88 -7.50 -8.66
C ALA A 18 -1.56 -6.97 -9.24
N GLN A 19 -0.43 -7.28 -8.58
CA GLN A 19 0.89 -6.77 -8.96
C GLN A 19 1.63 -7.68 -9.92
N ASN A 20 2.34 -7.06 -10.85
CA ASN A 20 3.43 -7.70 -11.56
C ASN A 20 4.68 -7.69 -10.68
N SER A 21 5.42 -8.79 -10.66
CA SER A 21 6.71 -8.85 -9.97
C SER A 21 7.71 -7.92 -10.65
N VAL A 22 8.41 -7.11 -9.85
CA VAL A 22 9.58 -6.34 -10.27
C VAL A 22 10.83 -6.94 -9.62
N ASN A 23 11.99 -6.74 -10.25
CA ASN A 23 13.25 -7.11 -9.59
C ASN A 23 13.50 -6.15 -8.43
N GLU A 24 13.69 -6.69 -7.24
CA GLU A 24 13.84 -5.90 -6.02
C GLU A 24 14.92 -6.49 -5.11
N ILE A 25 15.52 -5.64 -4.29
CA ILE A 25 16.53 -5.99 -3.29
C ILE A 25 16.17 -5.36 -1.93
N GLY A 26 16.72 -5.94 -0.86
CA GLY A 26 16.55 -5.46 0.50
C GLY A 26 15.73 -6.42 1.37
N ASP A 27 15.58 -6.05 2.64
CA ASP A 27 14.82 -6.82 3.62
C ASP A 27 13.43 -6.20 3.83
N PRO A 28 12.32 -6.88 3.46
CA PRO A 28 10.96 -6.38 3.67
C PRO A 28 10.57 -6.15 5.14
N GLN A 29 11.38 -6.57 6.12
CA GLN A 29 11.19 -6.27 7.55
C GLN A 29 11.99 -5.04 8.02
N SER A 30 12.83 -4.45 7.17
CA SER A 30 13.56 -3.20 7.44
C SER A 30 12.81 -1.98 6.91
N CYS A 31 12.84 -0.87 7.65
CA CYS A 31 12.29 0.42 7.20
C CYS A 31 13.06 1.02 6.01
N ASP A 32 14.30 0.54 5.74
CA ASP A 32 15.12 0.98 4.62
C ASP A 32 14.74 0.30 3.29
N TYR A 33 13.80 -0.65 3.32
CA TYR A 33 13.32 -1.28 2.10
C TYR A 33 12.66 -0.23 1.20
N TRP A 34 13.08 -0.20 -0.07
CA TRP A 34 12.79 0.91 -0.99
C TRP A 34 11.29 1.22 -1.15
N ARG A 35 10.43 0.20 -1.03
CA ARG A 35 8.97 0.34 -1.09
C ARG A 35 8.37 1.18 0.02
N TYR A 36 9.13 1.45 1.09
CA TYR A 36 8.66 2.11 2.30
C TYR A 36 9.07 3.59 2.39
N CYS A 37 9.52 4.21 1.29
CA CYS A 37 10.05 5.58 1.30
C CYS A 37 9.07 6.63 1.87
N ALA A 38 7.76 6.38 1.78
CA ALA A 38 6.71 7.23 2.33
C ALA A 38 5.74 6.45 3.25
N MET A 39 6.19 5.30 3.78
CA MET A 39 5.42 4.50 4.71
C MET A 39 5.51 5.08 6.12
N SER A 40 4.37 5.18 6.82
CA SER A 40 4.31 5.47 8.24
C SER A 40 3.38 4.45 8.91
N GLY A 41 3.81 3.87 10.05
CA GLY A 41 3.04 2.89 10.79
C GLY A 41 3.83 1.62 11.13
N THR A 42 3.18 0.47 11.08
CA THR A 42 3.71 -0.86 11.38
C THR A 42 3.75 -1.70 10.11
N LEU A 43 4.89 -2.33 9.81
CA LEU A 43 5.02 -3.22 8.65
C LEU A 43 4.22 -4.52 8.79
N CYS A 44 3.34 -4.83 7.82
CA CYS A 44 2.59 -6.08 7.83
C CYS A 44 3.46 -7.35 7.70
N THR A 45 4.67 -7.23 7.13
CA THR A 45 5.68 -8.31 7.06
C THR A 45 6.12 -8.83 8.43
N CYS A 46 5.92 -8.04 9.49
CA CYS A 46 6.24 -8.42 10.86
C CYS A 46 5.03 -8.95 11.65
N CYS A 47 3.87 -9.03 11.01
CA CYS A 47 2.57 -9.26 11.66
C CYS A 47 1.83 -10.48 11.10
N GLY A 48 2.51 -11.35 10.35
CA GLY A 48 1.90 -12.53 9.72
C GLY A 48 1.29 -12.26 8.34
N GLY A 49 1.53 -11.07 7.78
CA GLY A 49 1.28 -10.75 6.38
C GLY A 49 2.59 -10.72 5.58
N THR A 50 2.54 -10.15 4.39
CA THR A 50 3.71 -9.83 3.56
C THR A 50 3.76 -8.32 3.31
N TYR A 51 4.71 -7.85 2.49
CA TYR A 51 4.75 -6.45 2.08
C TYR A 51 3.62 -6.10 1.09
N THR A 52 2.88 -7.11 0.58
CA THR A 52 1.77 -6.92 -0.37
C THR A 52 0.47 -7.60 0.03
N SER A 53 0.41 -8.25 1.20
CA SER A 53 -0.76 -9.02 1.63
C SER A 53 -1.01 -8.84 3.12
N CYS A 54 -2.25 -8.54 3.48
CA CYS A 54 -2.65 -8.36 4.87
C CYS A 54 -2.54 -9.66 5.67
N PRO A 55 -2.22 -9.58 6.98
CA PRO A 55 -2.28 -10.73 7.87
C PRO A 55 -3.68 -11.36 7.93
N PRO A 56 -3.79 -12.67 8.18
CA PRO A 56 -5.07 -13.33 8.39
C PRO A 56 -5.95 -12.64 9.44
N GLY A 57 -7.23 -12.48 9.12
CA GLY A 57 -8.23 -11.83 9.97
C GLY A 57 -8.17 -10.30 10.00
N SER A 58 -7.31 -9.68 9.19
CA SER A 58 -7.38 -8.24 8.91
C SER A 58 -7.91 -7.99 7.50
N GLU A 59 -8.55 -6.84 7.32
CA GLU A 59 -9.14 -6.42 6.05
C GLU A 59 -8.27 -5.34 5.40
N ALA A 60 -7.92 -5.49 4.13
CA ALA A 60 -7.18 -4.46 3.42
C ALA A 60 -8.08 -3.25 3.12
N SER A 61 -7.59 -2.04 3.39
CA SER A 61 -8.31 -0.82 3.08
C SER A 61 -8.47 -0.65 1.56
N PRO A 62 -9.67 -0.29 1.06
CA PRO A 62 -9.85 0.02 -0.35
C PRO A 62 -9.31 1.41 -0.74
N ILE A 63 -9.01 2.26 0.25
CA ILE A 63 -8.45 3.60 0.08
C ILE A 63 -7.05 3.65 0.70
N THR A 64 -6.19 4.51 0.16
CA THR A 64 -4.74 4.48 0.36
C THR A 64 -4.16 5.90 0.26
N TRP A 65 -3.00 6.13 0.84
CA TRP A 65 -2.12 7.22 0.41
C TRP A 65 -1.08 6.67 -0.56
N VAL A 66 -0.51 7.57 -1.36
CA VAL A 66 0.50 7.24 -2.35
C VAL A 66 1.80 8.00 -2.11
N GLY A 67 2.88 7.37 -2.54
CA GLY A 67 4.22 7.98 -2.59
C GLY A 67 4.93 7.52 -3.84
N THR A 68 6.01 8.21 -4.21
CA THR A 68 6.84 7.83 -5.34
C THR A 68 8.19 7.37 -4.80
N CYS A 69 8.51 6.08 -4.98
CA CYS A 69 9.74 5.50 -4.47
C CYS A 69 10.63 5.00 -5.61
N ARG A 70 11.93 5.27 -5.50
CA ARG A 70 12.94 4.81 -6.44
C ARG A 70 13.32 3.35 -6.15
N ASN A 71 13.18 2.46 -7.12
CA ASN A 71 13.73 1.11 -7.01
C ASN A 71 15.24 1.15 -7.35
N PRO A 72 16.14 0.75 -6.43
CA PRO A 72 17.58 0.80 -6.67
C PRO A 72 18.09 -0.22 -7.71
N VAL A 73 17.28 -1.23 -8.06
CA VAL A 73 17.71 -2.29 -8.99
C VAL A 73 17.69 -1.83 -10.44
N ASP A 74 16.62 -1.16 -10.84
CA ASP A 74 16.40 -0.66 -12.22
C ASP A 74 16.54 0.86 -12.32
N GLY A 75 16.57 1.57 -11.19
CA GLY A 75 16.63 3.02 -11.17
C GLY A 75 15.37 3.67 -11.72
N LEU A 76 14.21 3.01 -11.62
CA LEU A 76 12.91 3.61 -11.98
C LEU A 76 12.18 4.09 -10.73
N ASP A 77 11.37 5.12 -10.90
CA ASP A 77 10.44 5.59 -9.88
C ASP A 77 9.12 4.84 -10.03
N TYR A 78 8.56 4.40 -8.90
CA TYR A 78 7.30 3.68 -8.85
C TYR A 78 6.28 4.44 -8.01
N LEU A 79 5.06 4.52 -8.51
CA LEU A 79 3.92 4.97 -7.74
C LEU A 79 3.51 3.85 -6.78
N MET A 80 3.70 4.11 -5.50
CA MET A 80 3.38 3.21 -4.40
C MET A 80 2.00 3.52 -3.84
N SER A 81 1.30 2.49 -3.40
CA SER A 81 0.06 2.55 -2.64
C SER A 81 0.29 1.92 -1.28
N TYR A 82 0.02 2.67 -0.23
CA TYR A 82 0.14 2.22 1.15
C TYR A 82 -1.25 1.94 1.72
N ASN A 83 -1.66 0.68 1.62
CA ASN A 83 -2.96 0.26 2.13
C ASN A 83 -2.80 -0.21 3.57
N ASP A 84 -3.69 0.24 4.43
CA ASP A 84 -3.74 -0.24 5.80
C ASP A 84 -4.48 -1.57 5.84
N CYS A 85 -4.03 -2.46 6.71
CA CYS A 85 -4.75 -3.65 7.12
C CYS A 85 -5.47 -3.31 8.42
N CYS A 86 -6.77 -3.55 8.44
CA CYS A 86 -7.71 -2.99 9.40
C CYS A 86 -8.51 -4.11 10.11
N GLY A 87 -9.27 -3.74 11.13
CA GLY A 87 -10.15 -4.64 11.87
C GLY A 87 -9.49 -5.47 12.99
N LYS A 88 -8.22 -5.18 13.32
CA LYS A 88 -7.49 -5.78 14.45
C LYS A 88 -6.82 -4.71 15.29
N SER A 89 -6.43 -5.06 16.52
CA SER A 89 -5.57 -4.19 17.34
C SER A 89 -4.21 -3.98 16.66
N VAL A 90 -3.61 -2.80 16.83
CA VAL A 90 -2.28 -2.47 16.30
C VAL A 90 -1.26 -3.59 16.59
N CYS A 91 -0.48 -3.97 15.58
CA CYS A 91 0.49 -5.05 15.70
C CYS A 91 1.73 -4.66 16.55
N SER A 92 2.13 -3.39 16.50
CA SER A 92 3.23 -2.82 17.31
C SER A 92 4.58 -3.54 17.13
N ARG A 93 4.91 -3.90 15.89
CA ARG A 93 6.22 -4.46 15.48
C ARG A 93 6.73 -3.72 14.26
N CYS A 94 8.04 -3.60 14.10
CA CYS A 94 8.64 -2.99 12.91
C CYS A 94 7.99 -1.64 12.55
N GLY A 95 7.97 -0.73 13.53
CA GLY A 95 7.46 0.62 13.35
C GLY A 95 8.38 1.42 12.43
N CYS A 96 7.82 2.00 11.37
CA CYS A 96 8.53 2.82 10.41
C CYS A 96 7.85 4.19 10.28
N HIS A 97 8.65 5.22 9.98
CA HIS A 97 8.16 6.55 9.70
C HIS A 97 9.08 7.25 8.71
N ASN A 98 8.80 7.05 7.43
CA ASN A 98 9.50 7.68 6.31
C ASN A 98 8.56 8.66 5.60
N THR A 99 9.11 9.77 5.13
CA THR A 99 8.32 10.94 4.70
C THR A 99 8.74 11.47 3.33
N GLU A 100 9.30 10.63 2.46
CA GLU A 100 9.67 11.05 1.10
C GLU A 100 8.44 11.49 0.32
N GLY A 101 8.38 12.77 -0.04
CA GLY A 101 7.24 13.35 -0.73
C GLY A 101 5.94 13.45 0.09
N ASP A 102 5.97 13.15 1.39
CA ASP A 102 4.82 13.29 2.29
C ASP A 102 4.32 14.73 2.33
N ARG A 103 3.01 14.89 2.49
CA ARG A 103 2.33 16.19 2.50
C ARG A 103 1.42 16.32 3.72
N PRO A 104 1.16 17.56 4.16
CA PRO A 104 0.13 17.81 5.17
C PRO A 104 -1.24 17.27 4.76
N VAL A 105 -2.11 17.03 5.74
CA VAL A 105 -3.44 16.39 5.56
C VAL A 105 -4.33 17.07 4.51
N TYR A 106 -4.19 18.36 4.23
CA TYR A 106 -4.97 19.02 3.18
C TYR A 106 -4.58 18.58 1.74
N PHE A 107 -3.49 17.81 1.59
CA PHE A 107 -3.15 17.02 0.41
C PHE A 107 -3.29 15.53 0.72
N ASN A 108 -4.51 15.11 1.05
CA ASN A 108 -4.83 13.78 1.58
C ASN A 108 -4.12 12.63 0.84
N SER A 109 -4.10 12.63 -0.49
CA SER A 109 -3.51 11.54 -1.29
C SER A 109 -2.04 11.24 -0.96
N ASN A 110 -1.30 12.18 -0.39
CA ASN A 110 0.12 12.04 -0.07
C ASN A 110 0.40 12.23 1.42
N SER A 111 -0.61 12.09 2.28
CA SER A 111 -0.43 12.25 3.73
C SER A 111 -0.40 10.91 4.44
N ASN A 112 0.75 10.58 5.02
CA ASN A 112 0.97 9.35 5.79
C ASN A 112 0.55 9.46 7.27
N THR A 113 -0.06 10.59 7.67
CA THR A 113 -0.48 10.86 9.05
C THR A 113 -1.92 10.40 9.35
N VAL A 114 -2.67 10.03 8.32
CA VAL A 114 -4.04 9.55 8.40
C VAL A 114 -4.04 8.03 8.51
N LEU A 115 -4.94 7.47 9.31
CA LEU A 115 -5.22 6.02 9.30
C LEU A 115 -6.19 5.74 8.15
N TRP A 116 -5.73 5.01 7.14
CA TRP A 116 -6.41 4.85 5.85
C TRP A 116 -7.40 3.69 5.80
N CYS A 117 -7.96 3.29 6.93
CA CYS A 117 -8.99 2.25 7.04
C CYS A 117 -10.40 2.68 6.57
N PHE A 118 -10.50 3.67 5.68
CA PHE A 118 -11.79 4.09 5.14
C PHE A 118 -12.34 3.03 4.19
N GLY A 119 -13.61 2.67 4.37
CA GLY A 119 -14.29 1.68 3.53
C GLY A 119 -14.14 0.21 3.98
N THR A 120 -13.46 -0.04 5.10
CA THR A 120 -13.44 -1.37 5.76
C THR A 120 -14.59 -1.52 6.76
N GLU A 121 -14.94 -2.75 7.15
CA GLU A 121 -15.99 -3.02 8.14
C GLU A 121 -15.62 -2.46 9.53
N ASN A 122 -14.34 -2.53 9.90
CA ASN A 122 -13.82 -2.01 11.17
C ASN A 122 -12.55 -1.18 10.94
N THR A 123 -12.59 0.08 11.35
CA THR A 123 -11.54 1.08 11.07
C THR A 123 -10.33 1.02 12.01
N SER A 124 -10.23 -0.01 12.85
CA SER A 124 -9.08 -0.20 13.74
C SER A 124 -7.83 -0.56 12.94
N TYR A 125 -6.79 0.28 13.02
CA TYR A 125 -5.51 0.08 12.34
C TYR A 125 -4.71 -1.10 12.93
N HIS A 126 -4.19 -1.98 12.06
CA HIS A 126 -3.31 -3.10 12.44
C HIS A 126 -1.86 -2.91 11.98
N CYS A 127 -1.66 -2.74 10.68
CA CYS A 127 -0.37 -2.62 9.98
C CYS A 127 -0.60 -2.05 8.58
N THR A 128 0.47 -1.77 7.82
CA THR A 128 0.42 -1.23 6.45
C THR A 128 1.17 -2.15 5.48
N VAL A 129 0.59 -2.37 4.29
CA VAL A 129 1.24 -3.01 3.13
C VAL A 129 1.70 -1.96 2.11
N SER A 130 2.64 -2.28 1.24
CA SER A 130 3.22 -1.35 0.26
C SER A 130 3.20 -1.95 -1.15
N LEU A 131 2.29 -1.41 -1.94
CA LEU A 131 1.88 -1.94 -3.21
C LEU A 131 2.41 -1.11 -4.38
N ILE A 132 2.85 -1.72 -5.47
CA ILE A 132 3.18 -0.98 -6.71
C ILE A 132 1.88 -0.79 -7.51
N LEU A 133 1.57 0.45 -7.88
CA LEU A 133 0.51 0.78 -8.82
C LEU A 133 1.02 0.84 -10.27
N GLY A 134 2.28 1.23 -10.46
CA GLY A 134 2.92 1.35 -11.77
C GLY A 134 4.22 2.15 -11.68
N THR A 135 4.90 2.31 -12.81
CA THR A 135 6.01 3.28 -12.92
C THR A 135 5.46 4.71 -12.85
N ALA A 136 6.21 5.60 -12.23
CA ALA A 136 5.96 7.03 -12.25
C ALA A 136 6.83 7.64 -13.35
N ASP A 137 6.20 8.16 -14.40
CA ASP A 137 6.87 8.86 -15.51
C ASP A 137 7.06 10.35 -15.20
#